data_AF-A0A1M5JLS9-F1
#
_entry.id   AF-A0A1M5JLS9-F1
#
_cell.length_a   1.000
_cell.length_b   1.000
_cell.length_c   1.000
_cell.angle_alpha   90.00
_cell.angle_beta   90.00
_cell.angle_gamma   90.00
#
_symmetry.space_group_name_H-M   'P 1'
#
loop_
_entity.id
_entity.type
_entity.pdbx_description
1 polymer ?
#
loop_
_entity_poly.entity_id
_entity_poly.type
_entity_poly.pdbx_seq_one_letter_code
_entity_poly.pdbx_strand_id
1 'polypeptide(L)'
;MRLPIKSTLKNLVTAILEKIKGCFRQDSFALWGLLVILLNFVMLHGIGFASDLTFWRHWVTDLQQGVGNFTGNYPPLYVLWLRVVGCIYQITGLNMDLEYELKQFCLFPVILAHISLAHFVWLRIHKKSWLPEVKTIVMLLVVANPAFYLDGPIWGQVDVLPVTFCVWGLWYASRPKTYGLGMALFMLGLLTKFQMIMFLPVFGALSLRYRKVMWQGLLSMTGVFLLVFLPFIIAGNFSKEFAQAYLSTIDEYPYASMNAGNLWMVFSGNMTPQSRPIFEWAPSFMNPGLLGKIFFVVISVAVMALTFFKRLPVSRVMTLAALNALAFFMILPCMHERYVLAAAVVAIAGVACKNRPVVIWAVLLSMVAFLNISMMTSIRGSALWYWIAMTGIVVMLAYMVHTFAPAALDKALLVCGKVKLPALVPYALFALIYLVDVGGSYLQQAKTAYHLKKGESFVYDLKLLHQSQGYGNTNIGKTVDNNPLHLNGTLYLNGIGSHAPSKHVYALPENASRFTVTCGVDDESGNGVVEFIVRVDDKEIWRSGRMEGRQTATADLDIRGGKKISLETDELGSKNFDHIDWVNPVVHVD
;
A
#
# COMPACT_ATOMS: atom_id res chain seq x y z
N MET A 1 24.73 54.76 -0.08
CA MET A 1 25.04 53.73 -1.09
C MET A 1 24.24 52.47 -0.80
N ARG A 2 23.09 52.27 -1.45
CA ARG A 2 22.40 50.97 -1.50
C ARG A 2 22.46 50.51 -2.96
N LEU A 3 23.33 49.55 -3.26
CA LEU A 3 23.58 49.06 -4.61
C LEU A 3 22.32 48.45 -5.25
N PRO A 4 22.17 48.55 -6.58
CA PRO A 4 20.99 48.13 -7.35
C PRO A 4 20.99 46.61 -7.60
N ILE A 5 21.09 45.79 -6.56
CA ILE A 5 21.21 44.33 -6.72
C ILE A 5 19.87 43.70 -7.13
N LYS A 6 18.73 44.26 -6.67
CA LYS A 6 17.39 43.72 -6.98
C LYS A 6 16.98 43.87 -8.46
N SER A 7 17.36 44.95 -9.15
CA SER A 7 17.04 45.14 -10.56
C SER A 7 17.87 44.24 -11.46
N THR A 8 19.15 44.05 -11.12
CA THR A 8 20.08 43.24 -11.91
C THR A 8 19.75 41.75 -11.82
N LEU A 9 19.37 41.25 -10.63
CA LEU A 9 18.96 39.86 -10.48
C LEU A 9 17.63 39.57 -11.22
N LYS A 10 16.65 40.47 -11.13
CA LYS A 10 15.38 40.34 -11.85
C LYS A 10 15.60 40.34 -13.37
N ASN A 11 16.46 41.23 -13.87
CA ASN A 11 16.78 41.32 -15.29
C ASN A 11 17.57 40.09 -15.78
N LEU A 12 18.51 39.58 -14.99
CA LEU A 12 19.26 38.37 -15.30
C LEU A 12 18.35 37.13 -15.36
N VAL A 13 17.48 36.97 -14.35
CA VAL A 13 16.50 35.88 -14.32
C VAL A 13 15.54 35.98 -15.51
N THR A 14 15.06 37.18 -15.83
CA THR A 14 14.15 37.39 -16.97
C THR A 14 14.85 37.09 -18.30
N ALA A 15 16.10 37.54 -18.49
CA ALA A 15 16.88 37.27 -19.69
C ALA A 15 17.25 35.79 -19.87
N ILE A 16 17.56 35.09 -18.77
CA ILE A 16 17.77 33.64 -18.78
C ILE A 16 16.46 32.92 -19.14
N LEU A 17 15.34 33.31 -18.53
CA LEU A 17 14.03 32.75 -18.83
C LEU A 17 13.61 32.99 -20.29
N GLU A 18 13.90 34.16 -20.86
CA GLU A 18 13.64 34.44 -22.28
C GLU A 18 14.55 33.65 -23.22
N LYS A 19 15.85 33.50 -22.91
CA LYS A 19 16.75 32.63 -23.69
C LYS A 19 16.32 31.16 -23.64
N ILE A 20 15.92 30.66 -22.46
CA ILE A 20 15.36 29.31 -22.31
C ILE A 20 14.05 29.16 -23.10
N LYS A 21 13.15 30.16 -23.04
CA LYS A 21 11.93 30.20 -23.88
C LYS A 21 12.24 30.23 -25.38
N GLY A 22 13.37 30.82 -25.79
CA GLY A 22 13.82 30.86 -27.19
C GLY A 22 14.38 29.52 -27.68
N CYS A 23 15.06 28.76 -26.82
CA CYS A 23 15.61 27.44 -27.15
C CYS A 23 14.53 26.35 -27.30
N PHE A 24 13.37 26.52 -26.68
CA PHE A 24 12.28 25.53 -26.70
C PHE A 24 10.97 26.18 -27.12
N ARG A 25 10.41 25.79 -28.27
CA ARG A 25 9.04 26.19 -28.65
C ARG A 25 8.10 25.87 -27.48
N GLN A 26 7.30 26.85 -27.02
CA GLN A 26 6.33 26.66 -25.93
C GLN A 26 5.34 25.51 -26.19
N ASP A 27 5.13 25.18 -27.48
CA ASP A 27 4.34 24.04 -27.95
C ASP A 27 5.18 22.78 -28.22
N SER A 28 6.27 22.56 -27.50
CA SER A 28 7.09 21.34 -27.61
C SER A 28 6.98 20.46 -26.37
N PHE A 29 6.85 19.15 -26.59
CA PHE A 29 6.93 18.15 -25.53
C PHE A 29 8.36 17.99 -24.96
N ALA A 30 9.39 18.45 -25.70
CA ALA A 30 10.79 18.16 -25.39
C ALA A 30 11.20 18.51 -23.95
N LEU A 31 10.79 19.69 -23.44
CA LEU A 31 11.12 20.11 -22.07
C LEU A 31 10.53 19.15 -21.02
N TRP A 32 9.28 18.73 -21.21
CA TRP A 32 8.62 17.78 -20.32
C TRP A 32 9.27 16.41 -20.37
N GLY A 33 9.60 15.92 -21.58
CA GLY A 33 10.31 14.66 -21.76
C GLY A 33 11.69 14.65 -21.10
N LEU A 34 12.47 15.72 -21.28
CA LEU A 34 13.78 15.89 -20.64
C LEU A 34 13.66 15.95 -19.11
N LEU A 35 12.64 16.61 -18.58
CA LEU A 35 12.41 16.65 -17.14
C LEU A 35 12.05 15.26 -16.58
N VAL A 36 11.21 14.48 -17.26
CA VAL A 36 10.93 13.08 -16.89
C VAL A 36 12.22 12.28 -16.84
N ILE A 37 13.07 12.38 -17.88
CA ILE A 37 14.36 11.67 -17.95
C ILE A 37 15.26 12.07 -16.78
N LEU A 38 15.47 13.38 -16.58
CA LEU A 38 16.33 13.91 -15.52
C LEU A 38 15.87 13.43 -14.14
N LEU A 39 14.58 13.57 -13.84
CA LEU A 39 14.05 13.16 -12.54
C LEU A 39 14.16 11.65 -12.33
N ASN A 40 13.86 10.81 -13.33
CA ASN A 40 14.03 9.36 -13.18
C ASN A 40 15.50 9.00 -12.96
N PHE A 41 16.42 9.60 -13.74
CA PHE A 41 17.85 9.33 -13.62
C PHE A 41 18.41 9.71 -12.24
N VAL A 42 18.01 10.87 -11.72
CA VAL A 42 18.40 11.28 -10.35
C VAL A 42 17.82 10.32 -9.32
N MET A 43 16.53 10.01 -9.42
CA MET A 43 15.83 9.19 -8.43
C MET A 43 16.24 7.72 -8.42
N LEU A 44 16.85 7.20 -9.50
CA LEU A 44 17.44 5.85 -9.52
C LEU A 44 18.52 5.67 -8.45
N HIS A 45 19.16 6.76 -8.00
CA HIS A 45 20.18 6.74 -6.94
C HIS A 45 19.57 6.67 -5.53
N GLY A 46 18.25 6.70 -5.39
CA GLY A 46 17.59 6.43 -4.11
C GLY A 46 17.84 4.99 -3.64
N ILE A 47 17.78 4.76 -2.33
CA ILE A 47 17.93 3.41 -1.75
C ILE A 47 16.70 2.58 -2.12
N GLY A 48 16.91 1.41 -2.75
CA GLY A 48 15.82 0.54 -3.17
C GLY A 48 15.25 -0.31 -2.03
N PHE A 49 14.12 -0.96 -2.31
CA PHE A 49 13.52 -1.89 -1.36
C PHE A 49 14.24 -3.24 -1.43
N ALA A 50 14.98 -3.58 -0.36
CA ALA A 50 15.98 -4.64 -0.37
C ALA A 50 15.46 -6.02 -0.80
N SER A 51 14.25 -6.43 -0.37
CA SER A 51 13.68 -7.72 -0.75
C SER A 51 13.38 -7.80 -2.24
N ASP A 52 12.83 -6.74 -2.82
CA ASP A 52 12.46 -6.69 -4.24
C ASP A 52 13.71 -6.68 -5.12
N LEU A 53 14.74 -5.94 -4.71
CA LEU A 53 16.03 -5.96 -5.41
C LEU A 53 16.72 -7.33 -5.34
N THR A 54 16.53 -8.06 -4.24
CA THR A 54 17.03 -9.44 -4.11
C THR A 54 16.33 -10.38 -5.08
N PHE A 55 15.00 -10.26 -5.24
CA PHE A 55 14.27 -10.98 -6.28
C PHE A 55 14.76 -10.62 -7.69
N TRP A 56 14.99 -9.33 -7.97
CA TRP A 56 15.54 -8.92 -9.27
C TRP A 56 16.86 -9.60 -9.59
N ARG A 57 17.81 -9.61 -8.64
CA ARG A 57 19.11 -10.28 -8.85
C ARG A 57 18.91 -11.75 -9.16
N HIS A 58 18.14 -12.46 -8.34
CA HIS A 58 17.90 -13.89 -8.51
C HIS A 58 17.25 -14.21 -9.87
N TRP A 59 16.20 -13.48 -10.24
CA TRP A 59 15.49 -13.69 -11.50
C TRP A 59 16.35 -13.36 -12.72
N VAL A 60 17.13 -12.28 -12.65
CA VAL A 60 18.07 -11.93 -13.72
C VAL A 60 19.13 -13.01 -13.87
N THR A 61 19.65 -13.56 -12.78
CA THR A 61 20.59 -14.69 -12.79
C THR A 61 19.98 -15.94 -13.40
N ASP A 62 18.78 -16.36 -12.99
CA ASP A 62 18.08 -17.51 -13.58
C ASP A 62 17.92 -17.34 -15.10
N LEU A 63 17.52 -16.15 -15.52
CA LEU A 63 17.28 -15.83 -16.91
C LEU A 63 18.55 -15.74 -17.75
N GLN A 64 19.76 -15.69 -17.17
CA GLN A 64 20.99 -15.85 -17.96
C GLN A 64 21.05 -17.21 -18.66
N GLN A 65 20.47 -18.24 -18.04
CA GLN A 65 20.39 -19.60 -18.57
C GLN A 65 19.18 -19.82 -19.50
N GLY A 66 18.33 -18.80 -19.70
CA GLY A 66 17.15 -18.84 -20.55
C GLY A 66 15.82 -18.90 -19.79
N VAL A 67 14.73 -18.65 -20.52
CA VAL A 67 13.37 -18.50 -19.92
C VAL A 67 12.80 -19.78 -19.31
N GLY A 68 13.35 -20.95 -19.64
CA GLY A 68 12.97 -22.22 -19.02
C GLY A 68 13.40 -22.35 -17.56
N ASN A 69 14.38 -21.57 -17.13
CA ASN A 69 14.93 -21.61 -15.77
C ASN A 69 14.29 -20.59 -14.82
N PHE A 70 13.34 -19.78 -15.30
CA PHE A 70 12.70 -18.78 -14.46
C PHE A 70 11.91 -19.42 -13.30
N THR A 71 12.05 -18.84 -12.12
CA THR A 71 11.44 -19.31 -10.87
C THR A 71 10.48 -18.29 -10.24
N GLY A 72 10.42 -17.06 -10.76
CA GLY A 72 9.64 -15.97 -10.20
C GLY A 72 8.13 -16.02 -10.51
N ASN A 73 7.42 -15.00 -10.03
CA ASN A 73 5.96 -14.86 -10.13
C ASN A 73 5.52 -13.70 -11.05
N TYR A 74 6.43 -13.16 -11.87
CA TYR A 74 6.11 -12.07 -12.77
C TYR A 74 5.52 -12.55 -14.10
N PRO A 75 4.52 -11.83 -14.66
CA PRO A 75 4.02 -12.11 -16.00
C PRO A 75 5.06 -12.04 -17.13
N PRO A 76 4.85 -12.81 -18.22
CA PRO A 76 5.91 -13.19 -19.15
C PRO A 76 6.48 -12.02 -19.95
N LEU A 77 5.72 -10.95 -20.23
CA LEU A 77 6.26 -9.82 -21.01
C LEU A 77 7.41 -9.14 -20.26
N TYR A 78 7.27 -9.00 -18.94
CA TYR A 78 8.32 -8.39 -18.14
C TYR A 78 9.47 -9.37 -17.88
N VAL A 79 9.19 -10.66 -17.75
CA VAL A 79 10.23 -11.71 -17.68
C VAL A 79 11.11 -11.71 -18.94
N LEU A 80 10.53 -11.52 -20.13
CA LEU A 80 11.30 -11.37 -21.36
C LEU A 80 12.21 -10.13 -21.33
N TRP A 81 11.80 -9.04 -20.69
CA TRP A 81 12.68 -7.89 -20.47
C TRP A 81 13.82 -8.23 -19.51
N LEU A 82 13.55 -8.90 -18.39
CA LEU A 82 14.60 -9.36 -17.48
C LEU A 82 15.59 -10.31 -18.14
N ARG A 83 15.15 -11.11 -19.13
CA ARG A 83 16.06 -11.91 -19.95
C ARG A 83 17.04 -11.03 -20.74
N VAL A 84 16.57 -9.91 -21.31
CA VAL A 84 17.45 -8.93 -21.96
C VAL A 84 18.46 -8.36 -20.95
N VAL A 85 18.01 -8.02 -19.74
CA VAL A 85 18.90 -7.56 -18.66
C VAL A 85 19.94 -8.62 -18.30
N GLY A 86 19.53 -9.89 -18.16
CA GLY A 86 20.43 -11.02 -17.90
C GLY A 86 21.50 -11.17 -18.98
N CYS A 87 21.12 -11.06 -20.26
CA CYS A 87 22.07 -11.05 -21.39
C CYS A 87 23.07 -9.88 -21.29
N ILE A 88 22.63 -8.67 -20.92
CA ILE A 88 23.51 -7.51 -20.77
C ILE A 88 24.58 -7.80 -19.71
N TYR A 89 24.19 -8.30 -18.54
CA TYR A 89 25.15 -8.66 -17.49
C TYR A 89 26.09 -9.79 -17.92
N GLN A 90 25.59 -10.80 -18.63
CA GLN A 90 26.40 -11.91 -19.14
C GLN A 90 27.45 -11.43 -20.17
N ILE A 91 27.11 -10.49 -21.04
CA ILE A 91 28.00 -9.96 -22.08
C ILE A 91 29.02 -8.97 -21.50
N THR A 92 28.59 -8.13 -20.55
CA THR A 92 29.42 -7.02 -20.04
C THR A 92 30.29 -7.40 -18.85
N GLY A 93 29.90 -8.43 -18.08
CA GLY A 93 30.58 -8.79 -16.83
C GLY A 93 30.38 -7.78 -15.69
N LEU A 94 29.37 -6.90 -15.80
CA LEU A 94 29.02 -5.95 -14.73
C LEU A 94 28.56 -6.67 -13.46
N ASN A 95 28.74 -6.04 -12.30
CA ASN A 95 28.27 -6.58 -11.02
C ASN A 95 26.81 -6.18 -10.76
N MET A 96 25.95 -7.15 -10.42
CA MET A 96 24.54 -6.92 -10.05
C MET A 96 24.34 -6.41 -8.61
N ASP A 97 25.40 -6.33 -7.81
CA ASP A 97 25.32 -5.80 -6.44
C ASP A 97 25.05 -4.29 -6.41
N LEU A 98 25.45 -3.57 -7.47
CA LEU A 98 25.24 -2.13 -7.57
C LEU A 98 23.76 -1.82 -7.86
N GLU A 99 23.01 -1.46 -6.82
CA GLU A 99 21.55 -1.27 -6.88
C GLU A 99 21.10 -0.30 -7.95
N TYR A 100 21.82 0.81 -8.10
CA TYR A 100 21.53 1.82 -9.11
C TYR A 100 21.57 1.24 -10.53
N GLU A 101 22.59 0.44 -10.86
CA GLU A 101 22.75 -0.15 -12.19
C GLU A 101 21.69 -1.22 -12.45
N LEU A 102 21.43 -2.07 -11.46
CA LEU A 102 20.36 -3.07 -11.53
C LEU A 102 19.01 -2.40 -11.81
N LYS A 103 18.66 -1.37 -11.03
CA LYS A 103 17.43 -0.59 -11.24
C LYS A 103 17.43 0.10 -12.59
N GLN A 104 18.55 0.67 -13.04
CA GLN A 104 18.63 1.34 -14.34
C GLN A 104 18.25 0.39 -15.49
N PHE A 105 18.78 -0.84 -15.49
CA PHE A 105 18.47 -1.82 -16.54
C PHE A 105 17.06 -2.39 -16.41
N CYS A 106 16.64 -2.79 -15.20
CA CYS A 106 15.31 -3.34 -14.97
C CYS A 106 14.20 -2.32 -15.28
N LEU A 107 14.37 -1.05 -14.87
CA LEU A 107 13.34 -0.02 -14.98
C LEU A 107 13.38 0.78 -16.29
N PHE A 108 14.27 0.46 -17.22
CA PHE A 108 14.33 1.15 -18.51
C PHE A 108 12.97 1.22 -19.25
N PRO A 109 12.17 0.13 -19.34
CA PRO A 109 10.84 0.19 -19.95
C PRO A 109 9.85 1.05 -19.14
N VAL A 110 10.03 1.14 -17.82
CA VAL A 110 9.21 1.97 -16.92
C VAL A 110 9.45 3.45 -17.20
N ILE A 111 10.71 3.85 -17.40
CA ILE A 111 11.07 5.23 -17.77
C ILE A 111 10.48 5.57 -19.14
N LEU A 112 10.56 4.67 -20.13
CA LEU A 112 9.93 4.86 -21.43
C LEU A 112 8.39 4.97 -21.33
N ALA A 113 7.77 4.16 -20.48
CA ALA A 113 6.33 4.24 -20.22
C ALA A 113 5.96 5.58 -19.56
N HIS A 114 6.74 6.06 -18.61
CA HIS A 114 6.54 7.36 -17.99
C HIS A 114 6.63 8.51 -19.02
N ILE A 115 7.64 8.48 -19.90
CA ILE A 115 7.75 9.44 -21.02
C ILE A 115 6.52 9.34 -21.94
N SER A 116 6.09 8.13 -22.29
CA SER A 116 4.91 7.88 -23.12
C SER A 116 3.62 8.41 -22.49
N LEU A 117 3.45 8.23 -21.18
CA LEU A 117 2.31 8.74 -20.42
C LEU A 117 2.31 10.28 -20.36
N ALA A 118 3.47 10.90 -20.10
CA ALA A 118 3.60 12.35 -20.13
C ALA A 118 3.31 12.91 -21.53
N HIS A 119 3.78 12.22 -22.58
CA HIS A 119 3.51 12.60 -23.96
C HIS A 119 2.02 12.44 -24.31
N PHE A 120 1.37 11.36 -23.85
CA PHE A 120 -0.06 11.18 -23.96
C PHE A 120 -0.79 12.38 -23.38
N VAL A 121 -0.51 12.76 -22.12
CA VAL A 121 -1.16 13.90 -21.46
C VAL A 121 -0.93 15.19 -22.25
N TRP A 122 0.32 15.50 -22.59
CA TRP A 122 0.69 16.71 -23.34
C TRP A 122 -0.06 16.83 -24.66
N LEU A 123 -0.12 15.75 -25.46
CA LEU A 123 -0.81 15.73 -26.75
C LEU A 123 -2.29 16.13 -26.64
N ARG A 124 -2.95 15.84 -25.50
CA ARG A 124 -4.37 16.13 -25.31
C ARG A 124 -4.64 17.50 -24.69
N ILE A 125 -3.66 18.16 -24.07
CA ILE A 125 -3.89 19.43 -23.36
C ILE A 125 -3.24 20.65 -24.00
N HIS A 126 -2.13 20.51 -24.74
CA HIS A 126 -1.37 21.67 -25.23
C HIS A 126 -2.23 22.61 -26.09
N LYS A 127 -3.07 22.06 -26.98
CA LYS A 127 -3.99 22.83 -27.85
C LYS A 127 -5.33 23.21 -27.20
N LYS A 128 -5.58 22.85 -25.94
CA LYS A 128 -6.86 23.18 -25.29
C LYS A 128 -6.91 24.64 -24.85
N SER A 129 -8.10 25.22 -24.82
CA SER A 129 -8.37 26.57 -24.31
C SER A 129 -8.36 26.67 -22.78
N TRP A 130 -7.59 25.81 -22.11
CA TRP A 130 -7.42 25.84 -20.65
C TRP A 130 -6.45 26.94 -20.25
N LEU A 131 -6.61 27.44 -19.03
CA LEU A 131 -5.62 28.32 -18.40
C LEU A 131 -4.23 27.66 -18.42
N PRO A 132 -3.16 28.38 -18.77
CA PRO A 132 -1.80 27.84 -18.81
C PRO A 132 -1.37 27.17 -17.50
N GLU A 133 -1.74 27.76 -16.36
CA GLU A 133 -1.43 27.26 -15.02
C GLU A 133 -2.05 25.87 -14.80
N VAL A 134 -3.27 25.66 -15.28
CA VAL A 134 -3.96 24.37 -15.17
C VAL A 134 -3.30 23.32 -16.06
N LYS A 135 -2.85 23.68 -17.26
CA LYS A 135 -2.07 22.77 -18.12
C LYS A 135 -0.76 22.38 -17.43
N THR A 136 -0.06 23.34 -16.82
CA THR A 136 1.17 23.10 -16.07
C THR A 136 0.93 22.18 -14.88
N ILE A 137 -0.11 22.40 -14.08
CA ILE A 137 -0.47 21.52 -12.96
C ILE A 137 -0.72 20.09 -13.46
N VAL A 138 -1.48 19.91 -14.54
CA VAL A 138 -1.75 18.57 -15.10
C VAL A 138 -0.48 17.91 -15.64
N MET A 139 0.43 18.66 -16.25
CA MET A 139 1.75 18.14 -16.65
C MET A 139 2.61 17.77 -15.44
N LEU A 140 2.64 18.58 -14.38
CA LEU A 140 3.39 18.27 -13.15
C LEU A 140 2.82 17.04 -12.43
N LEU A 141 1.50 16.82 -12.48
CA LEU A 141 0.88 15.61 -11.93
C LEU A 141 1.30 14.32 -12.63
N VAL A 142 1.83 14.37 -13.85
CA VAL A 142 2.42 13.20 -14.50
C VAL A 142 3.95 13.24 -14.40
N VAL A 143 4.59 14.37 -14.71
CA VAL A 143 6.07 14.49 -14.79
C VAL A 143 6.75 14.53 -13.42
N ALA A 144 6.13 15.06 -12.39
CA ALA A 144 6.75 15.27 -11.08
C ALA A 144 5.92 14.64 -9.95
N ASN A 145 5.15 13.59 -10.27
CA ASN A 145 4.30 12.92 -9.29
C ASN A 145 5.15 12.12 -8.29
N PRO A 146 5.19 12.48 -7.00
CA PRO A 146 6.08 11.82 -6.05
C PRO A 146 5.75 10.32 -5.88
N ALA A 147 4.50 9.90 -6.08
CA ALA A 147 4.13 8.48 -6.04
C ALA A 147 4.85 7.67 -7.14
N PHE A 148 5.04 8.25 -8.34
CA PHE A 148 5.68 7.56 -9.46
C PHE A 148 7.16 7.33 -9.20
N TYR A 149 7.80 8.29 -8.52
CA TYR A 149 9.22 8.24 -8.21
C TYR A 149 9.51 7.34 -7.00
N LEU A 150 8.67 7.40 -5.97
CA LEU A 150 8.78 6.49 -4.83
C LEU A 150 8.62 5.04 -5.26
N ASP A 151 7.58 4.72 -6.04
CA ASP A 151 7.34 3.35 -6.53
C ASP A 151 8.37 2.90 -7.59
N GLY A 152 8.61 3.73 -8.60
CA GLY A 152 9.49 3.36 -9.71
C GLY A 152 10.97 3.40 -9.35
N PRO A 153 11.69 4.48 -9.70
CA PRO A 153 13.14 4.55 -9.62
C PRO A 153 13.73 4.49 -8.20
N ILE A 154 13.01 4.96 -7.17
CA ILE A 154 13.51 4.87 -5.79
C ILE A 154 13.38 3.43 -5.30
N TRP A 155 12.15 2.90 -5.20
CA TRP A 155 11.87 1.57 -4.65
C TRP A 155 12.38 0.44 -5.55
N GLY A 156 12.16 0.51 -6.86
CA GLY A 156 12.51 -0.55 -7.81
C GLY A 156 11.33 -1.27 -8.45
N GLN A 157 10.11 -0.70 -8.42
CA GLN A 157 8.90 -1.33 -8.97
C GLN A 157 8.56 -0.82 -10.38
N VAL A 158 7.65 -1.54 -11.05
CA VAL A 158 7.37 -1.36 -12.48
C VAL A 158 5.95 -0.90 -12.79
N ASP A 159 5.16 -0.50 -11.80
CA ASP A 159 3.70 -0.36 -11.90
C ASP A 159 3.23 0.69 -12.91
N VAL A 160 4.03 1.72 -13.21
CA VAL A 160 3.71 2.72 -14.24
C VAL A 160 3.67 2.10 -15.65
N LEU A 161 4.49 1.09 -15.94
CA LEU A 161 4.57 0.43 -17.24
C LEU A 161 3.24 -0.23 -17.67
N PRO A 162 2.69 -1.21 -16.93
CA PRO A 162 1.45 -1.88 -17.30
C PRO A 162 0.24 -0.94 -17.34
N VAL A 163 0.20 0.05 -16.44
CA VAL A 163 -0.91 1.01 -16.41
C VAL A 163 -0.84 1.96 -17.61
N THR A 164 0.35 2.32 -18.09
CA THR A 164 0.50 3.12 -19.31
C THR A 164 -0.03 2.39 -20.55
N PHE A 165 0.22 1.08 -20.67
CA PHE A 165 -0.45 0.26 -21.69
C PHE A 165 -1.97 0.33 -21.56
N CYS A 166 -2.50 0.23 -20.34
CA CYS A 166 -3.94 0.33 -20.09
C CYS A 166 -4.51 1.73 -20.40
N VAL A 167 -3.77 2.82 -20.19
CA VAL A 167 -4.19 4.18 -20.57
C VAL A 167 -4.36 4.30 -22.08
N TRP A 168 -3.37 3.84 -22.85
CA TRP A 168 -3.48 3.79 -24.31
C TRP A 168 -4.56 2.80 -24.77
N GLY A 169 -4.67 1.65 -24.08
CA GLY A 169 -5.72 0.65 -24.28
C GLY A 169 -7.11 1.24 -24.15
N LEU A 170 -7.40 1.93 -23.03
CA LEU A 170 -8.67 2.60 -22.78
C LEU A 170 -8.96 3.69 -23.82
N TRP A 171 -7.93 4.44 -24.24
CA TRP A 171 -8.08 5.40 -25.32
C TRP A 171 -8.55 4.72 -26.61
N TYR A 172 -7.84 3.72 -27.12
CA TYR A 172 -8.19 3.07 -28.38
C TYR A 172 -9.44 2.19 -28.29
N ALA A 173 -9.61 1.45 -27.20
CA ALA A 173 -10.74 0.55 -26.97
C ALA A 173 -12.07 1.30 -26.83
N SER A 174 -12.07 2.56 -26.37
CA SER A 174 -13.28 3.38 -26.28
C SER A 174 -13.86 3.80 -27.65
N ARG A 175 -13.28 3.34 -28.76
CA ARG A 175 -13.71 3.67 -30.13
C ARG A 175 -13.79 2.39 -30.97
N PRO A 176 -14.92 2.11 -31.65
CA PRO A 176 -15.10 0.88 -32.42
C PRO A 176 -14.01 0.63 -33.48
N LYS A 177 -13.53 1.70 -34.15
CA LYS A 177 -12.55 1.59 -35.24
C LYS A 177 -11.15 1.15 -34.78
N THR A 178 -10.78 1.49 -33.54
CA THR A 178 -9.46 1.19 -32.98
C THR A 178 -9.55 0.16 -31.85
N TYR A 179 -10.69 -0.52 -31.74
CA TYR A 179 -11.01 -1.39 -30.61
C TYR A 179 -10.01 -2.55 -30.46
N GLY A 180 -9.68 -3.25 -31.55
CA GLY A 180 -8.68 -4.33 -31.52
C GLY A 180 -7.32 -3.90 -30.98
N LEU A 181 -6.79 -2.75 -31.43
CA LEU A 181 -5.53 -2.20 -30.89
C LEU A 181 -5.65 -1.91 -29.38
N GLY A 182 -6.79 -1.40 -28.93
CA GLY A 182 -7.04 -1.15 -27.51
C GLY A 182 -7.00 -2.42 -26.66
N MET A 183 -7.58 -3.52 -27.17
CA MET A 183 -7.57 -4.82 -26.49
C MET A 183 -6.18 -5.47 -26.50
N ALA A 184 -5.42 -5.33 -27.59
CA ALA A 184 -4.01 -5.76 -27.64
C ALA A 184 -3.15 -5.07 -26.57
N LEU A 185 -3.30 -3.75 -26.42
CA LEU A 185 -2.60 -2.98 -25.38
C LEU A 185 -3.04 -3.39 -23.97
N PHE A 186 -4.32 -3.67 -23.75
CA PHE A 186 -4.78 -4.22 -22.48
C PHE A 186 -4.12 -5.58 -22.17
N MET A 187 -3.99 -6.44 -23.18
CA MET A 187 -3.29 -7.72 -23.04
C MET A 187 -1.81 -7.52 -22.67
N LEU A 188 -1.09 -6.57 -23.28
CA LEU A 188 0.29 -6.24 -22.89
C LEU A 188 0.39 -5.77 -21.44
N GLY A 189 -0.61 -5.02 -20.95
CA GLY A 189 -0.72 -4.66 -19.54
C GLY A 189 -0.82 -5.88 -18.62
N LEU A 190 -1.74 -6.81 -18.92
CA LEU A 190 -1.93 -8.06 -18.17
C LEU A 190 -0.67 -8.94 -18.19
N LEU A 191 0.01 -9.02 -19.34
CA LEU A 191 1.24 -9.79 -19.51
C LEU A 191 2.46 -9.15 -18.86
N THR A 192 2.33 -7.91 -18.35
CA THR A 192 3.37 -7.22 -17.58
C THR A 192 3.10 -7.33 -16.08
N LYS A 193 1.85 -7.09 -15.64
CA LYS A 193 1.39 -7.32 -14.27
C LYS A 193 -0.08 -7.76 -14.28
N PHE A 194 -0.37 -8.90 -13.65
CA PHE A 194 -1.74 -9.43 -13.56
C PHE A 194 -2.72 -8.46 -12.89
N GLN A 195 -2.21 -7.62 -11.99
CA GLN A 195 -2.92 -6.53 -11.34
C GLN A 195 -3.78 -5.66 -12.30
N MET A 196 -3.43 -5.57 -13.59
CA MET A 196 -4.22 -4.86 -14.60
C MET A 196 -5.63 -5.45 -14.82
N ILE A 197 -5.91 -6.64 -14.30
CA ILE A 197 -7.26 -7.23 -14.27
C ILE A 197 -8.29 -6.31 -13.61
N MET A 198 -7.85 -5.36 -12.77
CA MET A 198 -8.71 -4.30 -12.23
C MET A 198 -9.45 -3.47 -13.30
N PHE A 199 -8.98 -3.45 -14.55
CA PHE A 199 -9.65 -2.75 -15.65
C PHE A 199 -10.63 -3.62 -16.46
N LEU A 200 -10.69 -4.93 -16.15
CA LEU A 200 -11.54 -5.89 -16.86
C LEU A 200 -13.02 -5.49 -16.89
N PRO A 201 -13.65 -4.96 -15.84
CA PRO A 201 -15.06 -4.54 -15.91
C PRO A 201 -15.32 -3.46 -16.97
N VAL A 202 -14.34 -2.58 -17.23
CA VAL A 202 -14.46 -1.53 -18.25
C VAL A 202 -14.18 -2.09 -19.64
N PHE A 203 -13.08 -2.82 -19.84
CA PHE A 203 -12.78 -3.42 -21.14
C PHE A 203 -13.84 -4.45 -21.56
N GLY A 204 -14.28 -5.31 -20.64
CA GLY A 204 -15.37 -6.27 -20.86
C GLY A 204 -16.69 -5.60 -21.24
N ALA A 205 -17.07 -4.51 -20.55
CA ALA A 205 -18.25 -3.73 -20.93
C ALA A 205 -18.15 -3.15 -22.35
N LEU A 206 -16.96 -2.65 -22.74
CA LEU A 206 -16.71 -2.17 -24.10
C LEU A 206 -16.81 -3.32 -25.12
N SER A 207 -16.28 -4.50 -24.82
CA SER A 207 -16.41 -5.70 -25.66
C SER A 207 -17.87 -6.06 -25.91
N LEU A 208 -18.67 -6.14 -24.84
CA LEU A 208 -20.09 -6.46 -24.92
C LEU A 208 -20.87 -5.41 -25.73
N ARG A 209 -20.56 -4.13 -25.52
CA ARG A 209 -21.15 -3.05 -26.32
C ARG A 209 -20.76 -3.17 -27.79
N TYR A 210 -19.49 -3.39 -28.07
CA TYR A 210 -18.93 -3.49 -29.41
C TYR A 210 -18.98 -4.92 -29.94
N ARG A 211 -20.05 -5.68 -29.63
CA ARG A 211 -20.24 -7.08 -30.05
C ARG A 211 -19.97 -7.35 -31.53
N LYS A 212 -20.23 -6.38 -32.41
CA LYS A 212 -19.97 -6.44 -33.86
C LYS A 212 -18.50 -6.29 -34.28
N VAL A 213 -17.59 -6.02 -33.37
CA VAL A 213 -16.13 -6.00 -33.63
C VAL A 213 -15.37 -6.72 -32.51
N MET A 214 -16.09 -7.41 -31.63
CA MET A 214 -15.52 -8.10 -30.47
C MET A 214 -14.49 -9.15 -30.89
N TRP A 215 -14.69 -9.81 -32.04
CA TRP A 215 -13.73 -10.75 -32.60
C TRP A 215 -12.37 -10.13 -32.93
N GLN A 216 -12.32 -8.85 -33.31
CA GLN A 216 -11.05 -8.14 -33.52
C GLN A 216 -10.27 -8.05 -32.19
N GLY A 217 -11.00 -7.75 -31.11
CA GLY A 217 -10.45 -7.76 -29.76
C GLY A 217 -9.91 -9.14 -29.39
N LEU A 218 -10.72 -10.19 -29.55
CA LEU A 218 -10.33 -11.57 -29.26
C LEU A 218 -9.07 -11.97 -30.05
N LEU A 219 -9.06 -11.78 -31.37
CA LEU A 219 -7.92 -12.11 -32.23
C LEU A 219 -6.66 -11.34 -31.83
N SER A 220 -6.80 -10.05 -31.52
CA SER A 220 -5.66 -9.21 -31.12
C SER A 220 -5.08 -9.60 -29.77
N MET A 221 -5.93 -9.93 -28.78
CA MET A 221 -5.48 -10.39 -27.46
C MET A 221 -4.82 -11.77 -27.57
N THR A 222 -5.44 -12.70 -28.28
CA THR A 222 -4.88 -14.04 -28.50
C THR A 222 -3.56 -13.97 -29.25
N GLY A 223 -3.44 -13.13 -30.29
CA GLY A 223 -2.19 -12.93 -31.01
C GLY A 223 -1.07 -12.40 -30.12
N VAL A 224 -1.35 -11.39 -29.29
CA VAL A 224 -0.38 -10.86 -28.31
C VAL A 224 -0.01 -11.91 -27.25
N PHE A 225 -0.99 -12.62 -26.70
CA PHE A 225 -0.77 -13.68 -25.72
C PHE A 225 0.15 -14.78 -26.27
N LEU A 226 -0.17 -15.32 -27.44
CA LEU A 226 0.61 -16.38 -28.08
C LEU A 226 2.02 -15.88 -28.42
N LEU A 227 2.17 -14.66 -28.93
CA LEU A 227 3.47 -14.10 -29.27
C LEU A 227 4.38 -13.96 -28.05
N VAL A 228 3.85 -13.44 -26.94
CA VAL A 228 4.63 -13.24 -25.70
C VAL A 228 4.95 -14.56 -25.02
N PHE A 229 4.03 -15.53 -25.04
CA PHE A 229 4.28 -16.85 -24.45
C PHE A 229 5.10 -17.78 -25.34
N LEU A 230 5.29 -17.47 -26.63
CA LEU A 230 6.00 -18.34 -27.58
C LEU A 230 7.38 -18.81 -27.07
N PRO A 231 8.25 -17.95 -26.50
CA PRO A 231 9.54 -18.41 -25.97
C PRO A 231 9.40 -19.42 -24.82
N PHE A 232 8.38 -19.28 -23.97
CA PHE A 232 8.11 -20.19 -22.85
C PHE A 232 7.51 -21.51 -23.33
N ILE A 233 6.68 -21.48 -24.39
CA ILE A 233 6.15 -22.68 -25.04
C ILE A 233 7.29 -23.48 -25.67
N ILE A 234 8.17 -22.82 -26.42
CA ILE A 234 9.35 -23.47 -27.04
C ILE A 234 10.29 -24.04 -25.97
N ALA A 235 10.47 -23.35 -24.85
CA ALA A 235 11.28 -23.82 -23.73
C ALA A 235 10.60 -24.92 -22.88
N GLY A 236 9.35 -25.31 -23.19
CA GLY A 236 8.61 -26.31 -22.40
C GLY A 236 8.16 -25.84 -21.01
N ASN A 237 8.21 -24.54 -20.73
CA ASN A 237 7.96 -23.95 -19.41
C ASN A 237 6.61 -23.21 -19.30
N PHE A 238 5.78 -23.24 -20.35
CA PHE A 238 4.50 -22.50 -20.40
C PHE A 238 3.59 -22.72 -19.19
N SER A 239 3.32 -23.98 -18.83
CA SER A 239 2.36 -24.30 -17.76
C SER A 239 2.81 -23.78 -16.40
N LYS A 240 4.11 -23.90 -16.09
CA LYS A 240 4.70 -23.40 -14.85
C LYS A 240 4.65 -21.87 -14.81
N GLU A 241 5.13 -21.22 -15.86
CA GLU A 241 5.10 -19.75 -15.98
C GLU A 241 3.68 -19.19 -15.83
N PHE A 242 2.71 -19.78 -16.53
CA PHE A 242 1.32 -19.37 -16.46
C PHE A 242 0.75 -19.56 -15.04
N ALA A 243 1.00 -20.71 -14.41
CA ALA A 243 0.52 -20.97 -13.05
C ALA A 243 1.14 -20.00 -12.03
N GLN A 244 2.46 -19.80 -12.09
CA GLN A 244 3.16 -18.90 -11.17
C GLN A 244 2.69 -17.45 -11.31
N ALA A 245 2.54 -16.94 -12.53
CA ALA A 245 2.17 -15.55 -12.76
C ALA A 245 0.68 -15.24 -12.45
N TYR A 246 -0.24 -16.20 -12.66
CA TYR A 246 -1.68 -15.93 -12.66
C TYR A 246 -2.52 -16.73 -11.68
N LEU A 247 -2.05 -17.88 -11.21
CA LEU A 247 -2.80 -18.75 -10.30
C LEU A 247 -2.23 -18.67 -8.88
N SER A 248 -0.91 -18.82 -8.73
CA SER A 248 -0.24 -18.82 -7.43
C SER A 248 -0.20 -17.45 -6.75
N THR A 249 -0.28 -16.36 -7.53
CA THR A 249 -0.24 -14.97 -7.01
C THR A 249 -1.52 -14.57 -6.27
N ILE A 250 -2.62 -15.30 -6.42
CA ILE A 250 -3.92 -14.94 -5.81
C ILE A 250 -3.90 -15.14 -4.28
N ASP A 251 -3.17 -16.16 -3.81
CA ASP A 251 -3.13 -16.55 -2.39
C ASP A 251 -1.79 -16.23 -1.71
N GLU A 252 -0.91 -15.47 -2.38
CA GLU A 252 0.44 -15.14 -1.88
C GLU A 252 0.38 -14.30 -0.59
N TYR A 253 -0.61 -13.41 -0.47
CA TYR A 253 -0.79 -12.53 0.68
C TYR A 253 -2.21 -12.65 1.25
N PRO A 254 -2.55 -13.72 2.01
CA PRO A 254 -3.90 -14.02 2.47
C PRO A 254 -4.36 -13.12 3.64
N TYR A 255 -3.98 -11.85 3.61
CA TYR A 255 -4.23 -10.85 4.64
C TYR A 255 -5.35 -9.89 4.24
N ALA A 256 -6.10 -9.41 5.23
CA ALA A 256 -7.11 -8.39 5.06
C ALA A 256 -6.51 -7.10 4.48
N SER A 257 -5.35 -6.71 5.00
CA SER A 257 -4.49 -5.66 4.45
C SER A 257 -3.03 -6.02 4.69
N MET A 258 -2.14 -5.73 3.73
CA MET A 258 -0.70 -5.88 3.90
C MET A 258 0.00 -4.58 3.56
N ASN A 259 0.24 -3.75 4.57
CA ASN A 259 0.78 -2.40 4.44
C ASN A 259 -0.07 -1.49 3.53
N ALA A 260 -1.33 -1.85 3.25
CA ALA A 260 -2.24 -1.03 2.47
C ALA A 260 -3.13 -0.19 3.40
N GLY A 261 -3.08 1.13 3.28
CA GLY A 261 -4.05 2.05 3.89
C GLY A 261 -5.40 1.97 3.17
N ASN A 262 -6.10 0.85 3.36
CA ASN A 262 -7.40 0.53 2.75
C ASN A 262 -8.50 0.35 3.81
N LEU A 263 -9.70 -0.06 3.40
CA LEU A 263 -10.82 -0.30 4.30
C LEU A 263 -10.46 -1.25 5.46
N TRP A 264 -9.72 -2.32 5.15
CA TRP A 264 -9.41 -3.38 6.10
C TRP A 264 -8.34 -3.00 7.12
N MET A 265 -7.44 -2.08 6.79
CA MET A 265 -6.51 -1.49 7.78
C MET A 265 -7.26 -0.87 8.97
N VAL A 266 -8.41 -0.23 8.71
CA VAL A 266 -9.24 0.41 9.75
C VAL A 266 -9.98 -0.64 10.60
N PHE A 267 -10.53 -1.66 9.96
CA PHE A 267 -11.44 -2.61 10.61
C PHE A 267 -10.75 -3.84 11.20
N SER A 268 -9.67 -4.31 10.59
CA SER A 268 -8.98 -5.54 10.96
C SER A 268 -7.55 -5.29 11.44
N GLY A 269 -6.90 -4.23 10.97
CA GLY A 269 -5.49 -3.96 11.23
C GLY A 269 -4.58 -4.47 10.12
N ASN A 270 -3.27 -4.32 10.30
CA ASN A 270 -2.29 -4.75 9.32
C ASN A 270 -1.97 -6.24 9.44
N MET A 271 -1.74 -6.90 8.32
CA MET A 271 -1.37 -8.32 8.20
C MET A 271 -2.33 -9.32 8.86
N THR A 272 -3.51 -8.93 9.32
CA THR A 272 -4.53 -9.84 9.87
C THR A 272 -5.07 -10.79 8.79
N PRO A 273 -5.38 -12.08 9.07
CA PRO A 273 -5.87 -12.99 8.02
C PRO A 273 -7.21 -12.53 7.46
N GLN A 274 -7.39 -12.60 6.13
CA GLN A 274 -8.62 -12.16 5.48
C GLN A 274 -9.87 -12.96 5.89
N SER A 275 -9.69 -14.15 6.45
CA SER A 275 -10.76 -15.04 6.93
C SER A 275 -11.27 -14.69 8.33
N ARG A 276 -10.54 -13.87 9.09
CA ARG A 276 -10.92 -13.48 10.46
C ARG A 276 -12.15 -12.56 10.41
N PRO A 277 -13.19 -12.81 11.22
CA PRO A 277 -14.31 -11.89 11.35
C PRO A 277 -13.86 -10.49 11.77
N ILE A 278 -14.54 -9.47 11.26
CA ILE A 278 -14.19 -8.06 11.54
C ILE A 278 -14.33 -7.73 13.04
N PHE A 279 -15.29 -8.36 13.71
CA PHE A 279 -15.50 -8.23 15.15
C PHE A 279 -15.52 -9.61 15.79
N GLU A 280 -15.07 -9.71 17.05
CA GLU A 280 -15.02 -10.99 17.78
C GLU A 280 -16.40 -11.64 17.94
N TRP A 281 -17.46 -10.83 18.07
CA TRP A 281 -18.84 -11.30 18.16
C TRP A 281 -19.48 -11.61 16.80
N ALA A 282 -18.83 -11.24 15.69
CA ALA A 282 -19.43 -11.36 14.37
C ALA A 282 -19.33 -12.82 13.85
N PRO A 283 -20.35 -13.31 13.11
CA PRO A 283 -20.29 -14.61 12.45
C PRO A 283 -19.08 -14.74 11.51
N SER A 284 -18.62 -15.98 11.31
CA SER A 284 -17.44 -16.31 10.49
C SER A 284 -17.48 -15.73 9.06
N PHE A 285 -18.66 -15.57 8.47
CA PHE A 285 -18.84 -15.01 7.13
C PHE A 285 -18.64 -13.49 7.06
N MET A 286 -18.68 -12.77 8.18
CA MET A 286 -18.44 -11.32 8.24
C MET A 286 -16.94 -11.01 8.30
N ASN A 287 -16.20 -11.54 7.34
CA ASN A 287 -14.75 -11.36 7.23
C ASN A 287 -14.38 -10.49 6.00
N PRO A 288 -13.18 -9.87 6.01
CA PRO A 288 -12.64 -9.09 4.89
C PRO A 288 -12.65 -9.83 3.55
N GLY A 289 -12.32 -11.12 3.57
CA GLY A 289 -12.29 -12.05 2.44
C GLY A 289 -13.57 -12.01 1.61
N LEU A 290 -14.71 -12.26 2.27
CA LEU A 290 -16.02 -12.33 1.63
C LEU A 290 -16.61 -10.94 1.37
N LEU A 291 -16.61 -10.07 2.38
CA LEU A 291 -17.23 -8.76 2.30
C LEU A 291 -16.56 -7.86 1.27
N GLY A 292 -15.23 -7.88 1.20
CA GLY A 292 -14.47 -7.13 0.18
C GLY A 292 -14.77 -7.58 -1.24
N LYS A 293 -14.87 -8.89 -1.48
CA LYS A 293 -15.28 -9.43 -2.79
C LYS A 293 -16.69 -8.96 -3.15
N ILE A 294 -17.65 -9.04 -2.22
CA ILE A 294 -19.03 -8.59 -2.47
C ILE A 294 -19.07 -7.09 -2.80
N PHE A 295 -18.47 -6.25 -1.97
CA PHE A 295 -18.46 -4.80 -2.16
C PHE A 295 -17.76 -4.40 -3.47
N PHE A 296 -16.63 -5.03 -3.79
CA PHE A 296 -15.92 -4.79 -5.04
C PHE A 296 -16.73 -5.23 -6.27
N VAL A 297 -17.41 -6.38 -6.21
CA VAL A 297 -18.28 -6.86 -7.30
C VAL A 297 -19.45 -5.90 -7.54
N VAL A 298 -20.08 -5.38 -6.48
CA VAL A 298 -21.18 -4.40 -6.61
C VAL A 298 -20.70 -3.16 -7.37
N ILE A 299 -19.55 -2.61 -7.01
CA ILE A 299 -18.98 -1.43 -7.69
C ILE A 299 -18.58 -1.78 -9.13
N SER A 300 -17.93 -2.92 -9.34
CA SER A 300 -17.50 -3.39 -10.66
C SER A 300 -18.67 -3.60 -11.61
N VAL A 301 -19.79 -4.17 -11.13
CA VAL A 301 -21.02 -4.34 -11.90
C VAL A 301 -21.65 -2.98 -12.23
N ALA A 302 -21.67 -2.03 -11.29
CA ALA A 302 -22.16 -0.67 -11.56
C ALA A 302 -21.32 0.04 -12.63
N VAL A 303 -19.98 -0.07 -12.54
CA VAL A 303 -19.03 0.44 -13.54
C VAL A 303 -19.27 -0.21 -14.90
N MET A 304 -19.39 -1.54 -14.93
CA MET A 304 -19.64 -2.32 -16.14
C MET A 304 -20.98 -1.92 -16.79
N ALA A 305 -22.05 -1.83 -16.01
CA ALA A 305 -23.39 -1.46 -16.48
C ALA A 305 -23.40 -0.05 -17.11
N LEU A 306 -22.82 0.95 -16.43
CA LEU A 306 -22.73 2.30 -17.00
C LEU A 306 -21.92 2.32 -18.30
N THR A 307 -20.80 1.62 -18.32
CA THR A 307 -19.93 1.52 -19.49
C THR A 307 -20.61 0.78 -20.64
N PHE A 308 -21.45 -0.23 -20.36
CA PHE A 308 -22.16 -1.04 -21.36
C PHE A 308 -23.41 -0.36 -21.91
N PHE A 309 -24.24 0.27 -21.07
CA PHE A 309 -25.52 0.85 -21.47
C PHE A 309 -25.44 2.29 -22.02
N LYS A 310 -24.52 3.14 -21.53
CA LYS A 310 -24.40 4.55 -21.98
C LYS A 310 -23.19 4.81 -22.88
N ARG A 311 -23.34 5.39 -24.07
CA ARG A 311 -22.19 5.81 -24.89
C ARG A 311 -21.46 6.96 -24.21
N LEU A 312 -20.33 6.65 -23.58
CA LEU A 312 -19.57 7.58 -22.78
C LEU A 312 -18.40 8.19 -23.58
N PRO A 313 -18.05 9.46 -23.35
CA PRO A 313 -16.79 10.00 -23.83
C PRO A 313 -15.62 9.30 -23.12
N VAL A 314 -14.45 9.24 -23.77
CA VAL A 314 -13.26 8.54 -23.26
C VAL A 314 -12.86 9.00 -21.85
N SER A 315 -13.01 10.30 -21.56
CA SER A 315 -12.75 10.85 -20.23
C SER A 315 -13.63 10.24 -19.13
N ARG A 316 -14.90 9.92 -19.43
CA ARG A 316 -15.81 9.27 -18.49
C ARG A 316 -15.54 7.77 -18.39
N VAL A 317 -15.13 7.12 -19.48
CA VAL A 317 -14.63 5.73 -19.43
C VAL A 317 -13.39 5.63 -18.52
N MET A 318 -12.43 6.54 -18.67
CA MET A 318 -11.26 6.60 -17.79
C MET A 318 -11.61 6.96 -16.34
N THR A 319 -12.63 7.78 -16.11
CA THR A 319 -13.13 8.06 -14.75
C THR A 319 -13.66 6.78 -14.09
N LEU A 320 -14.44 5.97 -14.83
CA LEU A 320 -14.95 4.69 -14.34
C LEU A 320 -13.83 3.66 -14.13
N ALA A 321 -12.83 3.64 -15.02
CA ALA A 321 -11.65 2.78 -14.88
C ALA A 321 -10.81 3.15 -13.65
N ALA A 322 -10.58 4.45 -13.41
CA ALA A 322 -9.88 4.93 -12.21
C ALA A 322 -10.67 4.61 -10.94
N LEU A 323 -12.01 4.70 -10.97
CA LEU A 323 -12.85 4.30 -9.83
C LEU A 323 -12.73 2.79 -9.56
N ASN A 324 -12.76 1.97 -10.60
CA ASN A 324 -12.63 0.52 -10.44
C ASN A 324 -11.25 0.13 -9.88
N ALA A 325 -10.19 0.78 -10.37
CA ALA A 325 -8.83 0.63 -9.83
C ALA A 325 -8.72 1.06 -8.36
N LEU A 326 -9.35 2.19 -8.00
CA LEU A 326 -9.38 2.66 -6.62
C LEU A 326 -10.14 1.70 -5.72
N ALA A 327 -11.31 1.21 -6.15
CA ALA A 327 -12.09 0.22 -5.42
C ALA A 327 -11.35 -1.12 -5.29
N PHE A 328 -10.62 -1.54 -6.31
CA PHE A 328 -9.78 -2.74 -6.28
C PHE A 328 -8.79 -2.68 -5.12
N PHE A 329 -8.10 -1.55 -4.95
CA PHE A 329 -7.18 -1.33 -3.84
C PHE A 329 -7.88 -1.12 -2.48
N MET A 330 -8.88 -0.25 -2.45
CA MET A 330 -9.48 0.21 -1.19
C MET A 330 -10.38 -0.81 -0.52
N ILE A 331 -10.93 -1.77 -1.27
CA ILE A 331 -12.02 -2.65 -0.80
C ILE A 331 -11.66 -4.13 -0.90
N LEU A 332 -10.86 -4.56 -1.88
CA LEU A 332 -10.48 -5.97 -1.96
C LEU A 332 -9.43 -6.27 -0.86
N PRO A 333 -9.50 -7.43 -0.18
CA PRO A 333 -8.40 -7.89 0.67
C PRO A 333 -7.22 -8.38 -0.19
N CYS A 334 -6.14 -8.83 0.44
CA CYS A 334 -4.90 -9.27 -0.22
C CYS A 334 -4.21 -8.16 -1.01
N MET A 335 -4.40 -6.90 -0.60
CA MET A 335 -3.81 -5.73 -1.26
C MET A 335 -2.61 -5.21 -0.47
N HIS A 336 -1.63 -4.65 -1.19
CA HIS A 336 -0.51 -3.92 -0.63
C HIS A 336 -0.35 -2.51 -1.23
N GLU A 337 0.43 -1.65 -0.57
CA GLU A 337 0.46 -0.19 -0.71
C GLU A 337 0.47 0.36 -2.13
N ARG A 338 1.28 -0.22 -3.03
CA ARG A 338 1.49 0.31 -4.39
C ARG A 338 0.33 0.06 -5.36
N TYR A 339 -0.63 -0.82 -5.03
CA TYR A 339 -1.70 -1.18 -5.95
C TYR A 339 -2.62 -0.01 -6.35
N VAL A 340 -2.71 1.00 -5.49
CA VAL A 340 -3.49 2.22 -5.72
C VAL A 340 -2.93 3.10 -6.85
N LEU A 341 -1.66 2.95 -7.21
CA LEU A 341 -0.97 3.80 -8.20
C LEU A 341 -1.72 3.83 -9.54
N ALA A 342 -2.30 2.69 -9.94
CA ALA A 342 -3.05 2.55 -11.17
C ALA A 342 -4.25 3.53 -11.26
N ALA A 343 -4.93 3.77 -10.13
CA ALA A 343 -6.04 4.72 -10.07
C ALA A 343 -5.56 6.16 -10.32
N ALA A 344 -4.43 6.55 -9.75
CA ALA A 344 -3.84 7.88 -9.93
C ALA A 344 -3.43 8.12 -11.40
N VAL A 345 -2.72 7.18 -12.01
CA VAL A 345 -2.28 7.26 -13.42
C VAL A 345 -3.48 7.45 -14.35
N VAL A 346 -4.52 6.61 -14.21
CA VAL A 346 -5.70 6.68 -15.08
C VAL A 346 -6.53 7.94 -14.82
N ALA A 347 -6.60 8.43 -13.57
CA ALA A 347 -7.26 9.69 -13.24
C ALA A 347 -6.60 10.88 -13.94
N ILE A 348 -5.26 10.96 -13.94
CA ILE A 348 -4.51 12.02 -14.64
C ILE A 348 -4.78 11.97 -16.15
N ALA A 349 -4.68 10.78 -16.76
CA ALA A 349 -4.98 10.60 -18.19
C ALA A 349 -6.44 10.96 -18.53
N GLY A 350 -7.38 10.61 -17.64
CA GLY A 350 -8.80 10.94 -17.77
C GLY A 350 -9.07 12.44 -17.74
N VAL A 351 -8.39 13.20 -16.87
CA VAL A 351 -8.44 14.67 -16.84
C VAL A 351 -7.99 15.23 -18.18
N ALA A 352 -6.86 14.78 -18.71
CA ALA A 352 -6.32 15.23 -19.99
C ALA A 352 -7.31 15.02 -21.15
N CYS A 353 -8.25 14.07 -21.04
CA CYS A 353 -9.28 13.80 -22.04
C CYS A 353 -10.57 14.64 -21.89
N LYS A 354 -10.75 15.42 -20.82
CA LYS A 354 -11.97 16.24 -20.60
C LYS A 354 -11.94 17.54 -21.39
N ASN A 355 -13.11 18.13 -21.71
CA ASN A 355 -13.16 19.48 -22.29
C ASN A 355 -12.90 20.56 -21.24
N ARG A 356 -13.38 20.35 -20.00
CA ARG A 356 -13.11 21.22 -18.85
C ARG A 356 -12.24 20.48 -17.82
N PRO A 357 -11.18 21.10 -17.29
CA PRO A 357 -10.25 20.42 -16.40
C PRO A 357 -10.83 20.32 -15.00
N VAL A 358 -11.20 19.10 -14.58
CA VAL A 358 -11.56 18.80 -13.18
C VAL A 358 -10.37 18.07 -12.56
N VAL A 359 -9.37 18.83 -12.13
CA VAL A 359 -8.04 18.32 -11.75
C VAL A 359 -8.01 17.73 -10.33
N ILE A 360 -8.93 18.16 -9.45
CA ILE A 360 -8.95 17.79 -8.03
C ILE A 360 -8.86 16.28 -7.79
N TRP A 361 -9.53 15.46 -8.60
CA TRP A 361 -9.51 14.01 -8.44
C TRP A 361 -8.15 13.39 -8.81
N ALA A 362 -7.47 13.93 -9.81
CA ALA A 362 -6.13 13.48 -10.15
C ALA A 362 -5.13 13.83 -9.03
N VAL A 363 -5.29 15.00 -8.39
CA VAL A 363 -4.51 15.41 -7.22
C VAL A 363 -4.77 14.47 -6.05
N LEU A 364 -6.05 14.28 -5.67
CA LEU A 364 -6.42 13.47 -4.51
C LEU A 364 -6.01 12.00 -4.67
N LEU A 365 -6.21 11.39 -5.84
CA LEU A 365 -5.78 10.00 -6.06
C LEU A 365 -4.25 9.88 -6.09
N SER A 366 -3.54 10.87 -6.62
CA SER A 366 -2.06 10.90 -6.54
C SER A 366 -1.58 11.04 -5.10
N MET A 367 -2.26 11.85 -4.29
CA MET A 367 -1.97 12.01 -2.87
C MET A 367 -2.22 10.70 -2.11
N VAL A 368 -3.37 10.03 -2.32
CA VAL A 368 -3.65 8.73 -1.71
C VAL A 368 -2.60 7.71 -2.11
N ALA A 369 -2.16 7.70 -3.37
CA ALA A 369 -1.09 6.82 -3.83
C ALA A 369 0.24 7.11 -3.16
N PHE A 370 0.64 8.39 -3.13
CA PHE A 370 1.87 8.81 -2.46
C PHE A 370 1.86 8.44 -0.98
N LEU A 371 0.79 8.74 -0.25
CA LEU A 371 0.68 8.44 1.18
C LEU A 371 0.80 6.93 1.44
N ASN A 372 0.12 6.10 0.66
CA ASN A 372 0.22 4.64 0.81
C ASN A 372 1.63 4.12 0.54
N ILE A 373 2.23 4.45 -0.60
CA ILE A 373 3.60 4.01 -0.93
C ILE A 373 4.62 4.54 0.10
N SER A 374 4.38 5.74 0.65
CA SER A 374 5.25 6.33 1.67
C SER A 374 5.27 5.56 2.99
N MET A 375 4.25 4.75 3.29
CA MET A 375 4.16 3.94 4.52
C MET A 375 5.33 2.97 4.67
N MET A 376 5.87 2.49 3.56
CA MET A 376 6.98 1.53 3.51
C MET A 376 8.35 2.18 3.29
N THR A 377 8.38 3.45 2.89
CA THR A 377 9.62 4.15 2.53
C THR A 377 9.92 5.27 3.52
N SER A 378 9.20 6.39 3.40
CA SER A 378 9.58 7.69 4.00
C SER A 378 8.78 8.08 5.24
N ILE A 379 7.57 7.56 5.44
CA ILE A 379 6.69 7.97 6.56
C ILE A 379 6.25 6.71 7.33
N ARG A 380 7.00 6.37 8.39
CA ARG A 380 6.78 5.17 9.20
C ARG A 380 5.96 5.48 10.45
N GLY A 381 5.12 4.53 10.86
CA GLY A 381 4.35 4.58 12.12
C GLY A 381 2.96 3.96 11.97
N SER A 382 2.68 2.93 12.76
CA SER A 382 1.40 2.21 12.77
C SER A 382 0.20 3.15 13.01
N ALA A 383 0.36 4.16 13.87
CA ALA A 383 -0.67 5.16 14.14
C ALA A 383 -1.05 6.00 12.89
N LEU A 384 -0.10 6.25 11.99
CA LEU A 384 -0.36 7.03 10.77
C LEU A 384 -1.16 6.21 9.75
N TRP A 385 -1.00 4.89 9.74
CA TRP A 385 -1.63 4.01 8.75
C TRP A 385 -3.14 4.06 8.82
N TYR A 386 -3.70 4.16 10.03
CA TYR A 386 -5.13 4.40 10.25
C TYR A 386 -5.60 5.68 9.55
N TRP A 387 -4.87 6.80 9.72
CA TRP A 387 -5.25 8.08 9.14
C TRP A 387 -5.09 8.11 7.62
N ILE A 388 -4.07 7.45 7.08
CA ILE A 388 -3.90 7.26 5.62
C ILE A 388 -5.09 6.46 5.07
N ALA A 389 -5.47 5.36 5.74
CA ALA A 389 -6.60 4.54 5.36
C ALA A 389 -7.92 5.33 5.38
N MET A 390 -8.19 6.06 6.47
CA MET A 390 -9.37 6.92 6.58
C MET A 390 -9.41 8.00 5.48
N THR A 391 -8.26 8.61 5.16
CA THR A 391 -8.15 9.58 4.07
C THR A 391 -8.50 8.93 2.72
N GLY A 392 -7.97 7.74 2.45
CA GLY A 392 -8.30 6.96 1.25
C GLY A 392 -9.79 6.63 1.14
N ILE A 393 -10.42 6.21 2.23
CA ILE A 393 -11.86 5.89 2.29
C ILE A 393 -12.69 7.13 1.95
N VAL A 394 -12.40 8.27 2.59
CA VAL A 394 -13.11 9.54 2.34
C VAL A 394 -12.97 9.96 0.88
N VAL A 395 -11.76 9.90 0.32
CA VAL A 395 -11.50 10.22 -1.10
C VAL A 395 -12.26 9.27 -2.02
N MET A 396 -12.27 7.96 -1.75
CA MET A 396 -13.00 6.98 -2.53
C MET A 396 -14.50 7.25 -2.52
N LEU A 397 -15.11 7.48 -1.34
CA LEU A 397 -16.54 7.78 -1.22
C LEU A 397 -16.89 9.06 -1.97
N ALA A 398 -16.10 10.12 -1.82
CA ALA A 398 -16.30 11.37 -2.56
C ALA A 398 -16.17 11.16 -4.08
N TYR A 399 -15.22 10.33 -4.52
CA TYR A 399 -15.03 10.01 -5.94
C TYR A 399 -16.17 9.13 -6.49
N MET A 400 -16.72 8.23 -5.68
CA MET A 400 -17.93 7.46 -6.02
C MET A 400 -19.13 8.39 -6.21
N VAL A 401 -19.36 9.34 -5.29
CA VAL A 401 -20.45 10.33 -5.44
C VAL A 401 -20.23 11.18 -6.68
N HIS A 402 -19.00 11.65 -6.96
CA HIS A 402 -18.69 12.36 -8.22
C HIS A 402 -19.02 11.53 -9.48
N THR A 403 -18.80 10.22 -9.40
CA THR A 403 -18.92 9.31 -10.54
C THR A 403 -20.37 8.89 -10.79
N PHE A 404 -21.13 8.58 -9.74
CA PHE A 404 -22.50 8.08 -9.85
C PHE A 404 -23.57 9.16 -9.66
N ALA A 405 -23.32 10.17 -8.83
CA ALA A 405 -24.28 11.21 -8.45
C ALA A 405 -23.64 12.63 -8.45
N PRO A 406 -23.12 13.11 -9.59
CA PRO A 406 -22.40 14.40 -9.64
C PRO A 406 -23.24 15.59 -9.16
N ALA A 407 -24.55 15.60 -9.42
CA ALA A 407 -25.45 16.65 -8.96
C ALA A 407 -25.57 16.72 -7.42
N ALA A 408 -25.47 15.59 -6.73
CA ALA A 408 -25.48 15.54 -5.28
C ALA A 408 -24.20 16.17 -4.70
N LEU A 409 -23.05 15.90 -5.32
CA LEU A 409 -21.78 16.52 -4.95
C LEU A 409 -21.81 18.04 -5.18
N ASP A 410 -22.31 18.50 -6.33
CA ASP A 410 -22.42 19.92 -6.63
C ASP A 410 -23.32 20.64 -5.60
N LYS A 411 -24.44 20.02 -5.21
CA LYS A 411 -25.32 20.54 -4.17
C LYS A 411 -24.61 20.61 -2.81
N ALA A 412 -23.86 19.57 -2.43
CA ALA A 412 -23.10 19.55 -1.19
C ALA A 412 -22.02 20.64 -1.16
N LEU A 413 -21.24 20.78 -2.24
CA LEU A 413 -20.22 21.82 -2.38
C LEU A 413 -20.81 23.22 -2.33
N LEU A 414 -22.00 23.42 -2.92
CA LEU A 414 -22.70 24.71 -2.89
C LEU A 414 -23.21 25.06 -1.49
N VAL A 415 -23.65 24.07 -0.71
CA VAL A 415 -24.01 24.26 0.71
C VAL A 415 -22.77 24.63 1.51
N CYS A 416 -21.67 23.90 1.35
CA CYS A 416 -20.41 24.19 2.04
C CYS A 416 -19.86 25.58 1.68
N GLY A 417 -19.92 25.97 0.40
CA GLY A 417 -19.42 27.27 -0.08
C GLY A 417 -20.22 28.48 0.42
N LYS A 418 -21.43 28.28 0.95
CA LYS A 418 -22.21 29.35 1.61
C LYS A 418 -21.72 29.65 3.02
N VAL A 419 -20.99 28.72 3.63
CA VAL A 419 -20.44 28.91 4.96
C VAL A 419 -19.17 29.74 4.83
N LYS A 420 -19.25 31.02 5.15
CA LYS A 420 -18.05 31.86 5.31
C LYS A 420 -17.33 31.38 6.56
N LEU A 421 -16.19 30.74 6.39
CA LEU A 421 -15.32 30.35 7.50
C LEU A 421 -14.42 31.55 7.86
N PRO A 422 -14.54 32.14 9.06
CA PRO A 422 -13.58 33.14 9.53
C PRO A 422 -12.15 32.62 9.48
N ALA A 423 -11.17 33.52 9.31
CA ALA A 423 -9.75 33.16 9.31
C ALA A 423 -9.31 32.45 10.61
N LEU A 424 -10.07 32.57 11.70
CA LEU A 424 -9.83 31.89 12.97
C LEU A 424 -10.24 30.40 12.96
N VAL A 425 -11.11 29.96 12.04
CA VAL A 425 -11.64 28.59 12.01
C VAL A 425 -10.54 27.52 12.02
N PRO A 426 -9.45 27.61 11.22
CA PRO A 426 -8.38 26.63 11.28
C PRO A 426 -7.73 26.53 12.67
N TYR A 427 -7.60 27.65 13.38
CA TYR A 427 -7.02 27.69 14.73
C TYR A 427 -7.97 27.07 15.76
N ALA A 428 -9.27 27.36 15.66
CA ALA A 428 -10.27 26.77 16.53
C ALA A 428 -10.40 25.25 16.30
N LEU A 429 -10.39 24.82 15.03
CA LEU A 429 -10.38 23.40 14.67
C LEU A 429 -9.09 22.72 15.14
N PHE A 430 -7.94 23.36 14.98
CA PHE A 430 -6.67 22.83 15.49
C PHE A 430 -6.71 22.69 17.02
N ALA A 431 -7.16 23.72 17.73
CA ALA A 431 -7.30 23.66 19.18
C ALA A 431 -8.25 22.55 19.62
N LEU A 432 -9.38 22.36 18.92
CA LEU A 432 -10.32 21.27 19.20
C LEU A 432 -9.68 19.90 18.96
N ILE A 433 -9.05 19.69 17.79
CA ILE A 433 -8.38 18.43 17.45
C ILE A 433 -7.29 18.13 18.48
N TYR A 434 -6.48 19.14 18.82
CA TYR A 434 -5.38 19.00 19.78
C TYR A 434 -5.90 18.69 21.19
N LEU A 435 -6.96 19.36 21.64
CA LEU A 435 -7.59 19.08 22.94
C LEU A 435 -8.18 17.68 23.00
N VAL A 436 -8.83 17.22 21.92
CA VAL A 436 -9.38 15.86 21.83
C VAL A 436 -8.25 14.82 21.84
N ASP A 437 -7.17 15.05 21.11
CA ASP A 437 -6.03 14.14 21.00
C ASP A 437 -5.27 14.02 22.34
N VAL A 438 -4.90 15.16 22.93
CA VAL A 438 -4.22 15.20 24.24
C VAL A 438 -5.14 14.69 25.35
N GLY A 439 -6.40 15.09 25.35
CA GLY A 439 -7.39 14.64 26.33
C GLY A 439 -7.65 13.14 26.23
N GLY A 440 -7.81 12.61 25.02
CA GLY A 440 -7.97 11.18 24.76
C GLY A 440 -6.76 10.38 25.23
N SER A 441 -5.55 10.83 24.89
CA SER A 441 -4.29 10.21 25.33
C SER A 441 -4.16 10.20 26.84
N TYR A 442 -4.47 11.31 27.50
CA TYR A 442 -4.46 11.42 28.95
C TYR A 442 -5.46 10.47 29.61
N LEU A 443 -6.71 10.44 29.12
CA LEU A 443 -7.76 9.55 29.64
C LEU A 443 -7.40 8.07 29.45
N GLN A 444 -6.80 7.71 28.31
CA GLN A 444 -6.35 6.36 28.04
C GLN A 444 -5.24 5.93 29.01
N GLN A 445 -4.20 6.76 29.16
CA GLN A 445 -3.10 6.50 30.11
C GLN A 445 -3.61 6.45 31.55
N ALA A 446 -4.49 7.35 31.97
CA ALA A 446 -5.06 7.36 33.31
C ALA A 446 -5.90 6.11 33.60
N LYS A 447 -6.55 5.54 32.58
CA LYS A 447 -7.35 4.31 32.73
C LYS A 447 -6.50 3.06 32.91
N THR A 448 -5.30 3.03 32.33
CA THR A 448 -4.48 1.81 32.21
C THR A 448 -3.21 1.84 33.04
N ALA A 449 -2.84 3.00 33.58
CA ALA A 449 -1.82 3.13 34.61
C ALA A 449 -2.21 2.28 35.83
N TYR A 450 -1.37 1.30 36.16
CA TYR A 450 -1.54 0.54 37.40
C TYR A 450 -0.75 1.21 38.51
N HIS A 451 -1.46 1.71 39.52
CA HIS A 451 -0.84 2.25 40.72
C HIS A 451 -0.78 1.17 41.80
N LEU A 452 0.42 0.67 42.07
CA LEU A 452 0.66 -0.31 43.13
C LEU A 452 0.16 0.22 44.47
N LYS A 453 -0.61 -0.60 45.17
CA LYS A 453 -1.00 -0.39 46.56
C LYS A 453 0.06 -0.93 47.50
N LYS A 454 -0.06 -0.60 48.78
CA LYS A 454 0.79 -1.18 49.82
C LYS A 454 0.61 -2.71 49.84
N GLY A 455 1.71 -3.46 49.75
CA GLY A 455 1.66 -4.92 49.67
C GLY A 455 1.58 -5.48 48.24
N GLU A 456 1.64 -4.62 47.22
CA GLU A 456 1.72 -5.05 45.82
C GLU A 456 3.13 -4.78 45.26
N SER A 457 3.57 -5.60 44.31
CA SER A 457 4.82 -5.41 43.56
C SER A 457 4.65 -5.92 42.14
N PHE A 458 5.22 -5.23 41.16
CA PHE A 458 5.27 -5.81 39.81
C PHE A 458 6.20 -7.03 39.80
N VAL A 459 5.83 -8.07 39.06
CA VAL A 459 6.65 -9.29 38.95
C VAL A 459 8.06 -8.98 38.45
N TYR A 460 8.20 -8.04 37.52
CA TYR A 460 9.49 -7.66 36.96
C TYR A 460 10.38 -6.85 37.92
N ASP A 461 9.85 -6.35 39.04
CA ASP A 461 10.64 -5.73 40.11
C ASP A 461 11.20 -6.77 41.11
N LEU A 462 10.72 -8.02 41.03
CA LEU A 462 11.24 -9.13 41.84
C LEU A 462 12.61 -9.59 41.32
N LYS A 463 13.32 -10.37 42.15
CA LYS A 463 14.61 -10.94 41.76
C LYS A 463 14.45 -11.90 40.58
N LEU A 464 14.90 -11.47 39.41
CA LEU A 464 14.98 -12.30 38.20
C LEU A 464 15.97 -13.46 38.42
N LEU A 465 15.51 -14.68 38.19
CA LEU A 465 16.28 -15.92 38.30
C LEU A 465 16.70 -16.46 36.93
N HIS A 466 15.84 -16.32 35.91
CA HIS A 466 16.10 -16.78 34.56
C HIS A 466 15.29 -16.01 33.53
N GLN A 467 15.85 -15.80 32.34
CA GLN A 467 15.21 -15.11 31.23
C GLN A 467 15.71 -15.68 29.89
N SER A 468 14.77 -15.98 28.98
CA SER A 468 15.08 -16.35 27.59
C SER A 468 13.91 -15.99 26.66
N GLN A 469 14.23 -15.72 25.38
CA GLN A 469 13.23 -15.51 24.33
C GLN A 469 13.77 -15.84 22.93
N GLY A 470 12.87 -16.09 21.97
CA GLY A 470 13.21 -16.54 20.61
C GLY A 470 13.68 -15.47 19.61
N TYR A 471 13.43 -14.19 19.90
CA TYR A 471 13.81 -13.04 19.07
C TYR A 471 13.89 -11.75 19.91
N GLY A 472 14.79 -10.83 19.55
CA GLY A 472 14.88 -9.51 20.19
C GLY A 472 15.31 -9.54 21.67
N ASN A 473 15.08 -8.43 22.38
CA ASN A 473 15.31 -8.31 23.83
C ASN A 473 13.98 -8.07 24.56
N THR A 474 13.83 -8.61 25.78
CA THR A 474 12.69 -8.27 26.63
C THR A 474 12.80 -6.82 27.07
N ASN A 475 11.69 -6.08 27.04
CA ASN A 475 11.64 -4.70 27.53
C ASN A 475 10.57 -4.56 28.62
N ILE A 476 10.84 -3.71 29.61
CA ILE A 476 9.87 -3.36 30.66
C ILE A 476 9.18 -2.05 30.26
N GLY A 477 7.84 -2.06 30.28
CA GLY A 477 7.00 -0.92 29.88
C GLY A 477 6.99 -0.62 28.39
N LYS A 478 7.61 -1.48 27.57
CA LYS A 478 7.68 -1.36 26.11
C LYS A 478 7.65 -2.75 25.46
N THR A 479 7.24 -2.78 24.20
CA THR A 479 7.26 -3.98 23.35
C THR A 479 8.69 -4.38 22.97
N VAL A 480 8.86 -5.53 22.32
CA VAL A 480 10.17 -6.00 21.81
C VAL A 480 10.80 -4.99 20.82
N ASP A 481 9.97 -4.27 20.06
CA ASP A 481 10.40 -3.26 19.09
C ASP A 481 10.53 -1.83 19.67
N ASN A 482 10.49 -1.69 21.00
CA ASN A 482 10.57 -0.42 21.73
C ASN A 482 9.35 0.52 21.56
N ASN A 483 8.19 -0.01 21.19
CA ASN A 483 6.94 0.76 21.16
C ASN A 483 6.19 0.68 22.50
N PRO A 484 5.18 1.53 22.74
CA PRO A 484 4.29 1.38 23.89
C PRO A 484 3.46 0.09 23.80
N LEU A 485 3.26 -0.59 24.93
CA LEU A 485 2.50 -1.85 25.05
C LEU A 485 1.02 -1.64 24.67
N HIS A 486 0.49 -2.43 23.74
CA HIS A 486 -0.91 -2.36 23.33
C HIS A 486 -1.55 -3.73 23.20
N LEU A 487 -2.65 -3.94 23.94
CA LEU A 487 -3.49 -5.12 23.81
C LEU A 487 -4.92 -4.71 23.42
N ASN A 488 -5.41 -5.20 22.28
CA ASN A 488 -6.78 -4.96 21.79
C ASN A 488 -7.15 -3.47 21.72
N GLY A 489 -6.26 -2.65 21.16
CA GLY A 489 -6.38 -1.20 21.05
C GLY A 489 -6.18 -0.42 22.35
N THR A 490 -5.85 -1.11 23.46
CA THR A 490 -5.67 -0.48 24.77
C THR A 490 -4.19 -0.35 25.11
N LEU A 491 -3.72 0.90 25.26
CA LEU A 491 -2.38 1.23 25.72
C LEU A 491 -2.16 0.82 27.18
N TYR A 492 -1.05 0.18 27.52
CA TYR A 492 -0.64 -0.10 28.90
C TYR A 492 0.72 0.55 29.21
N LEU A 493 0.88 1.05 30.44
CA LEU A 493 2.12 1.68 30.88
C LEU A 493 3.07 0.71 31.60
N ASN A 494 2.52 -0.36 32.17
CA ASN A 494 3.25 -1.31 33.02
C ASN A 494 3.11 -2.71 32.44
N GLY A 495 4.23 -3.38 32.22
CA GLY A 495 4.24 -4.73 31.67
C GLY A 495 5.60 -5.18 31.17
N ILE A 496 5.62 -6.40 30.66
CA ILE A 496 6.79 -7.07 30.08
C ILE A 496 6.46 -7.32 28.61
N GLY A 497 7.14 -6.62 27.69
CA GLY A 497 7.10 -6.92 26.27
C GLY A 497 8.16 -7.95 25.92
N SER A 498 7.76 -9.03 25.26
CA SER A 498 8.65 -10.14 24.89
C SER A 498 8.22 -10.77 23.56
N HIS A 499 8.80 -11.92 23.23
CA HIS A 499 8.55 -12.62 21.98
C HIS A 499 8.58 -14.14 22.19
N ALA A 500 7.55 -14.85 21.71
CA ALA A 500 7.48 -16.31 21.88
C ALA A 500 8.54 -17.05 21.02
N PRO A 501 9.07 -18.20 21.46
CA PRO A 501 8.90 -18.76 22.79
C PRO A 501 9.68 -17.92 23.80
N SER A 502 9.12 -17.70 24.98
CA SER A 502 9.74 -16.90 26.04
C SER A 502 9.59 -17.57 27.40
N LYS A 503 10.54 -17.31 28.31
CA LYS A 503 10.47 -17.75 29.70
C LYS A 503 11.14 -16.75 30.63
N HIS A 504 10.39 -16.25 31.61
CA HIS A 504 10.86 -15.34 32.65
C HIS A 504 10.54 -15.91 34.02
N VAL A 505 11.57 -16.15 34.84
CA VAL A 505 11.45 -16.78 36.16
C VAL A 505 11.88 -15.79 37.24
N TYR A 506 11.03 -15.57 38.24
CA TYR A 506 11.27 -14.63 39.33
C TYR A 506 11.14 -15.33 40.69
N ALA A 507 11.94 -14.92 41.66
CA ALA A 507 11.78 -15.37 43.04
C ALA A 507 10.57 -14.69 43.68
N LEU A 508 9.70 -15.46 44.32
CA LEU A 508 8.55 -14.95 45.07
C LEU A 508 8.96 -14.56 46.50
N PRO A 509 8.40 -13.48 47.07
CA PRO A 509 8.55 -13.18 48.49
C PRO A 509 7.86 -14.25 49.34
N GLU A 510 8.34 -14.46 50.58
CA GLU A 510 7.86 -15.54 51.46
C GLU A 510 6.35 -15.47 51.76
N ASN A 511 5.77 -14.27 51.74
CA ASN A 511 4.36 -14.02 52.00
C ASN A 511 3.55 -13.67 50.74
N ALA A 512 4.02 -14.08 49.55
CA ALA A 512 3.24 -13.98 48.32
C ALA A 512 1.93 -14.78 48.44
N SER A 513 0.80 -14.12 48.20
CA SER A 513 -0.52 -14.74 48.31
C SER A 513 -1.21 -14.90 46.96
N ARG A 514 -1.08 -13.91 46.08
CA ARG A 514 -1.85 -13.84 44.84
C ARG A 514 -1.05 -13.22 43.70
N PHE A 515 -1.34 -13.63 42.48
CA PHE A 515 -0.78 -13.07 41.25
C PHE A 515 -1.88 -12.71 40.26
N THR A 516 -1.85 -11.49 39.74
CA THR A 516 -2.79 -11.00 38.72
C THR A 516 -2.06 -10.50 37.49
N VAL A 517 -2.55 -10.82 36.30
CA VAL A 517 -1.96 -10.36 35.04
C VAL A 517 -2.99 -10.35 33.90
N THR A 518 -2.78 -9.50 32.90
CA THR A 518 -3.44 -9.61 31.60
C THR A 518 -2.38 -9.82 30.52
N CYS A 519 -2.67 -10.64 29.52
CA CYS A 519 -1.73 -10.96 28.46
C CYS A 519 -2.41 -11.12 27.10
N GLY A 520 -1.62 -10.97 26.03
CA GLY A 520 -2.06 -11.10 24.64
C GLY A 520 -0.92 -10.85 23.66
N VAL A 521 -1.18 -11.09 22.38
CA VAL A 521 -0.29 -10.69 21.29
C VAL A 521 -0.36 -9.16 21.18
N ASP A 522 0.78 -8.49 21.12
CA ASP A 522 0.83 -7.04 21.02
C ASP A 522 0.26 -6.56 19.67
N ASP A 523 -0.44 -5.43 19.66
CA ASP A 523 -1.07 -4.87 18.46
C ASP A 523 -0.07 -4.43 17.37
N GLU A 524 1.21 -4.25 17.70
CA GLU A 524 2.29 -4.02 16.73
C GLU A 524 2.62 -5.28 15.93
N SER A 525 2.31 -6.45 16.51
CA SER A 525 2.57 -7.72 15.88
C SER A 525 1.56 -8.05 14.80
N GLY A 526 2.00 -8.84 13.83
CA GLY A 526 1.17 -9.39 12.77
C GLY A 526 0.28 -10.53 13.28
N ASN A 527 0.48 -11.73 12.71
CA ASN A 527 -0.35 -12.90 13.02
C ASN A 527 0.30 -13.85 14.01
N GLY A 528 0.83 -13.31 15.11
CA GLY A 528 1.36 -14.15 16.16
C GLY A 528 0.29 -15.09 16.70
N VAL A 529 0.69 -16.33 16.96
CA VAL A 529 -0.17 -17.37 17.52
C VAL A 529 0.57 -18.00 18.67
N VAL A 530 0.11 -17.70 19.88
CA VAL A 530 0.85 -18.02 21.08
C VAL A 530 -0.04 -18.67 22.13
N GLU A 531 0.59 -19.24 23.15
CA GLU A 531 -0.09 -19.65 24.37
C GLU A 531 0.69 -19.18 25.58
N PHE A 532 -0.01 -18.54 26.53
CA PHE A 532 0.56 -18.02 27.77
C PHE A 532 0.38 -19.04 28.89
N ILE A 533 1.44 -19.25 29.66
CA ILE A 533 1.50 -20.25 30.72
C ILE A 533 2.08 -19.60 31.98
N VAL A 534 1.44 -19.83 33.13
CA VAL A 534 1.97 -19.43 34.43
C VAL A 534 2.27 -20.67 35.26
N ARG A 535 3.49 -20.74 35.80
CA ARG A 535 3.93 -21.81 36.70
C ARG A 535 4.38 -21.25 38.05
N VAL A 536 4.11 -21.98 39.13
CA VAL A 536 4.69 -21.74 40.46
C VAL A 536 5.47 -22.99 40.86
N ASP A 537 6.74 -22.81 41.24
CA ASP A 537 7.65 -23.92 41.57
C ASP A 537 7.64 -25.05 40.51
N ASP A 538 7.71 -24.64 39.23
CA ASP A 538 7.67 -25.49 38.02
C ASP A 538 6.33 -26.21 37.75
N LYS A 539 5.35 -26.10 38.66
CA LYS A 539 3.99 -26.61 38.45
C LYS A 539 3.13 -25.57 37.71
N GLU A 540 2.51 -25.99 36.62
CA GLU A 540 1.53 -25.17 35.91
C GLU A 540 0.28 -24.95 36.75
N ILE A 541 -0.12 -23.69 36.86
CA ILE A 541 -1.32 -23.29 37.59
C ILE A 541 -2.33 -22.59 36.68
N TRP A 542 -1.90 -22.12 35.50
CA TRP A 542 -2.77 -21.47 34.53
C TRP A 542 -2.20 -21.52 33.11
N ARG A 543 -3.12 -21.51 32.14
CA ARG A 543 -2.85 -21.46 30.70
C ARG A 543 -3.95 -20.68 30.00
N SER A 544 -3.60 -19.83 29.05
CA SER A 544 -4.59 -19.02 28.29
C SER A 544 -5.39 -19.82 27.27
N GLY A 545 -4.86 -20.95 26.80
CA GLY A 545 -5.25 -21.52 25.51
C GLY A 545 -4.57 -20.80 24.36
N ARG A 546 -4.88 -21.21 23.12
CA ARG A 546 -4.42 -20.54 21.89
C ARG A 546 -4.92 -19.09 21.84
N MET A 547 -3.99 -18.16 21.70
CA MET A 547 -4.21 -16.71 21.61
C MET A 547 -3.66 -16.17 20.30
N GLU A 548 -4.44 -15.37 19.56
CA GLU A 548 -4.01 -14.77 18.29
C GLU A 548 -4.69 -13.42 17.97
N GLY A 549 -3.94 -12.51 17.35
CA GLY A 549 -4.33 -11.11 17.11
C GLY A 549 -4.85 -10.42 18.38
N ARG A 550 -6.00 -9.73 18.30
CA ARG A 550 -6.49 -8.86 19.39
C ARG A 550 -7.10 -9.56 20.62
N GLN A 551 -6.91 -10.86 20.77
CA GLN A 551 -7.44 -11.57 21.94
C GLN A 551 -6.64 -11.21 23.20
N THR A 552 -7.33 -11.08 24.33
CA THR A 552 -6.70 -10.84 25.64
C THR A 552 -7.21 -11.84 26.67
N ALA A 553 -6.30 -12.32 27.53
CA ALA A 553 -6.63 -13.19 28.65
C ALA A 553 -6.21 -12.54 29.95
N THR A 554 -7.04 -12.66 31.00
CA THR A 554 -6.73 -12.16 32.34
C THR A 554 -6.70 -13.33 33.32
N ALA A 555 -5.70 -13.36 34.18
CA ALA A 555 -5.52 -14.37 35.21
C ALA A 555 -5.50 -13.74 36.60
N ASP A 556 -6.13 -14.43 37.55
CA ASP A 556 -6.14 -14.12 38.97
C ASP A 556 -5.90 -15.42 39.75
N LEU A 557 -4.68 -15.59 40.28
CA LEU A 557 -4.12 -16.87 40.66
C LEU A 557 -3.64 -16.86 42.12
N ASP A 558 -3.92 -17.94 42.85
CA ASP A 558 -3.36 -18.20 44.17
C ASP A 558 -1.94 -18.75 44.04
N ILE A 559 -0.98 -18.11 44.72
CA ILE A 559 0.45 -18.48 44.66
C ILE A 559 1.05 -18.73 46.04
N ARG A 560 0.20 -18.95 47.06
CA ARG A 560 0.63 -19.17 48.45
C ARG A 560 1.61 -20.34 48.58
N GLY A 561 2.68 -20.10 49.32
CA GLY A 561 3.73 -21.09 49.60
C GLY A 561 4.71 -21.32 48.44
N GLY A 562 4.54 -20.62 47.31
CA GLY A 562 5.44 -20.69 46.16
C GLY A 562 6.76 -19.96 46.42
N LYS A 563 7.87 -20.48 45.86
CA LYS A 563 9.21 -19.85 45.96
C LYS A 563 9.64 -19.13 44.69
N LYS A 564 9.14 -19.56 43.54
CA LYS A 564 9.37 -18.91 42.24
C LYS A 564 8.14 -18.96 41.35
N ILE A 565 7.98 -17.94 40.52
CA ILE A 565 6.96 -17.86 39.47
C ILE A 565 7.63 -17.82 38.09
N SER A 566 7.06 -18.53 37.11
CA SER A 566 7.49 -18.56 35.72
C SER A 566 6.37 -18.00 34.84
N LEU A 567 6.69 -17.01 34.01
CA LEU A 567 5.86 -16.52 32.93
C LEU A 567 6.43 -17.07 31.63
N GLU A 568 5.68 -17.96 30.98
CA GLU A 568 6.12 -18.70 29.79
C GLU A 568 5.17 -18.43 28.63
N THR A 569 5.73 -18.30 27.42
CA THR A 569 4.96 -18.17 26.19
C THR A 569 5.44 -19.22 25.19
N ASP A 570 4.52 -19.98 24.62
CA ASP A 570 4.76 -20.97 23.57
C ASP A 570 4.39 -20.41 22.18
N GLU A 571 5.15 -20.77 21.15
CA GLU A 571 5.01 -20.27 19.75
C GLU A 571 4.00 -21.08 18.90
N LEU A 572 3.43 -22.15 19.46
CA LEU A 572 2.43 -23.04 18.83
C LEU A 572 2.74 -23.42 17.35
N GLY A 573 4.04 -23.48 17.00
CA GLY A 573 4.56 -23.92 15.70
C GLY A 573 5.42 -22.91 14.94
N SER A 574 5.17 -21.60 14.99
CA SER A 574 5.98 -20.61 14.27
C SER A 574 6.11 -19.30 15.03
N LYS A 575 7.35 -18.93 15.34
CA LYS A 575 7.70 -17.67 16.01
C LYS A 575 7.46 -16.38 15.21
N ASN A 576 6.91 -16.44 14.00
CA ASN A 576 6.83 -15.25 13.16
C ASN A 576 5.75 -14.30 13.69
N PHE A 577 6.14 -13.07 14.03
CA PHE A 577 5.24 -12.05 14.56
C PHE A 577 4.60 -12.43 15.90
N ASP A 578 5.33 -13.16 16.76
CA ASP A 578 4.88 -13.53 18.10
C ASP A 578 5.31 -12.51 19.15
N HIS A 579 5.10 -11.21 18.89
CA HIS A 579 5.37 -10.19 19.92
C HIS A 579 4.23 -10.24 20.93
N ILE A 580 4.58 -10.39 22.20
CA ILE A 580 3.62 -10.65 23.27
C ILE A 580 3.86 -9.72 24.44
N ASP A 581 2.78 -9.43 25.15
CA ASP A 581 2.81 -8.59 26.32
C ASP A 581 2.18 -9.30 27.53
N TRP A 582 2.86 -9.18 28.67
CA TRP A 582 2.30 -9.42 30.00
C TRP A 582 2.08 -8.06 30.68
N VAL A 583 0.86 -7.52 30.65
CA VAL A 583 0.54 -6.18 31.19
C VAL A 583 -0.02 -6.27 32.60
N ASN A 584 0.39 -5.31 33.42
CA ASN A 584 0.10 -5.24 34.85
C ASN A 584 0.31 -6.58 35.61
N PRO A 585 1.48 -7.26 35.47
CA PRO A 585 1.76 -8.48 36.23
C PRO A 585 2.11 -8.13 37.68
N VAL A 586 1.16 -8.32 38.59
CA VAL A 586 1.26 -7.87 39.99
C VAL A 586 1.20 -9.05 40.95
N VAL A 587 2.18 -9.13 41.85
CA VAL A 587 2.19 -10.03 43.02
C VAL A 587 1.69 -9.26 44.24
N HIS A 588 0.79 -9.90 44.98
CA HIS A 588 0.21 -9.42 46.22
C HIS A 588 0.84 -10.18 47.38
N VAL A 589 1.18 -9.46 48.45
CA VAL A 589 1.66 -10.04 49.70
C VAL A 589 0.68 -9.72 50.83
N ASP A 590 0.36 -10.72 51.64
CA ASP A 590 -0.54 -10.61 52.80
C ASP A 590 0.20 -10.85 54.13
#